data_AF-A0A3D8IMQ7-F1
#
_entry.id   AF-A0A3D8IMQ7-F1
#
_cell.length_a   1.000
_cell.length_b   1.000
_cell.length_c   1.000
_cell.angle_alpha   90.00
_cell.angle_beta   90.00
_cell.angle_gamma   90.00
#
_symmetry.space_group_name_H-M   'P 1'
#
loop_
_entity.id
_entity.type
_entity.pdbx_description
1 polymer ?
#
loop_
_entity_poly.entity_id
_entity_poly.type
_entity_poly.pdbx_seq_one_letter_code
_entity_poly.pdbx_strand_id
1 'polypeptide(L)'
;MELAEKRAQKEGDNTYITTNKRISLGLCTKVATEERNKIAGTVIRKREHYCCFDQVSTKIMAEGSMVQLGKKMTKENCAPITVDDLTKVSFRACQANEDPAKNNCFPTQKFKELTDVFVSGSSIGVQDAVEGIIEGMFNLNQAQ
;
A
#
# COMPACT_ATOMS: atom_id res chain seq x y z
N MET A 1 21.92 -13.17 6.51
CA MET A 1 20.67 -13.87 6.15
C MET A 1 19.87 -14.05 7.44
N GLU A 2 19.30 -12.97 7.97
CA GLU A 2 18.85 -12.89 9.37
C GLU A 2 17.52 -12.11 9.52
N LEU A 3 16.64 -12.22 8.51
CA LEU A 3 15.34 -11.52 8.48
C LEU A 3 14.14 -12.46 8.31
N ALA A 4 14.36 -13.77 8.27
CA ALA A 4 13.31 -14.76 7.99
C ALA A 4 12.56 -15.28 9.22
N GLU A 5 12.98 -14.95 10.44
CA GLU A 5 12.49 -15.59 11.68
C GLU A 5 11.68 -14.68 12.62
N LYS A 6 11.22 -13.51 12.17
CA LYS A 6 10.09 -12.82 12.85
C LYS A 6 8.73 -13.26 12.30
N ARG A 7 8.62 -14.51 11.83
CA ARG A 7 7.35 -15.14 11.47
C ARG A 7 6.65 -15.59 12.76
N ALA A 8 5.47 -15.02 12.99
CA ALA A 8 4.47 -15.49 13.94
C ALA A 8 4.88 -15.42 15.43
N GLN A 9 5.10 -14.22 15.98
CA GLN A 9 4.84 -14.04 17.40
C GLN A 9 3.37 -13.67 17.63
N LYS A 10 2.74 -14.62 18.29
CA LYS A 10 1.36 -14.70 18.76
C LYS A 10 1.25 -13.80 19.99
N GLU A 11 0.42 -12.77 19.94
CA GLU A 11 -0.08 -12.12 21.15
C GLU A 11 -1.61 -12.11 21.11
N GLY A 12 -2.20 -12.56 22.21
CA GLY A 12 -3.52 -13.14 22.28
C GLY A 12 -4.64 -12.21 21.83
N ASP A 13 -5.34 -12.61 20.79
CA ASP A 13 -6.80 -12.60 20.76
C ASP A 13 -7.28 -13.51 19.63
N ASN A 14 -8.52 -13.99 19.70
CA ASN A 14 -9.16 -14.99 18.82
C ASN A 14 -9.26 -14.64 17.30
N THR A 15 -8.17 -14.22 16.68
CA THR A 15 -8.04 -14.05 15.23
C THR A 15 -7.77 -15.42 14.60
N TYR A 16 -8.85 -16.19 14.43
CA TYR A 16 -8.85 -17.28 13.45
C TYR A 16 -8.65 -16.66 12.05
N ILE A 17 -7.40 -16.57 11.64
CA ILE A 17 -7.00 -16.52 10.24
C ILE A 17 -5.93 -17.59 10.13
N THR A 18 -6.28 -18.73 9.55
CA THR A 18 -5.33 -19.48 8.72
C THR A 18 -4.69 -18.46 7.79
N THR A 19 -3.52 -17.96 8.19
CA THR A 19 -2.98 -16.65 7.84
C THR A 19 -3.03 -16.46 6.32
N ASN A 20 -3.90 -15.57 5.83
CA ASN A 20 -3.96 -15.30 4.40
C ASN A 20 -2.55 -14.88 3.97
N LYS A 21 -1.94 -15.66 3.06
CA LYS A 21 -0.54 -15.51 2.66
C LYS A 21 -0.21 -14.06 2.29
N ARG A 22 -1.14 -13.36 1.64
CA ARG A 22 -0.98 -11.95 1.26
C ARG A 22 -0.90 -11.01 2.45
N ILE A 23 -1.74 -11.21 3.48
CA ILE A 23 -1.69 -10.45 4.72
C ILE A 23 -0.35 -10.67 5.42
N SER A 24 0.10 -11.92 5.53
CA SER A 24 1.40 -12.23 6.17
C SER A 24 2.61 -11.70 5.40
N LEU A 25 2.48 -11.50 4.09
CA LEU A 25 3.51 -10.91 3.24
C LEU A 25 3.44 -9.38 3.18
N GLY A 26 2.56 -8.74 3.98
CA GLY A 26 2.42 -7.28 3.99
C GLY A 26 1.79 -6.70 2.73
N LEU A 27 1.14 -7.53 1.90
CA LEU A 27 0.54 -7.15 0.61
C LEU A 27 -0.88 -6.57 0.74
N CYS A 28 -1.37 -6.39 1.96
CA CYS A 28 -2.71 -5.89 2.19
C CYS A 28 -2.72 -4.61 3.03
N THR A 29 -3.76 -3.82 2.84
CA THR A 29 -4.07 -2.59 3.57
C THR A 29 -5.38 -2.81 4.31
N LYS A 30 -5.41 -2.59 5.62
CA LYS A 30 -6.65 -2.71 6.41
C LYS A 30 -7.54 -1.52 6.12
N VAL A 31 -8.80 -1.79 5.73
CA VAL A 31 -9.76 -0.74 5.32
C VAL A 31 -10.94 -0.58 6.28
N ALA A 32 -11.29 -1.63 7.02
CA ALA A 32 -12.36 -1.53 8.02
C ALA A 32 -12.21 -2.58 9.12
N THR A 33 -12.88 -2.32 10.23
CA THR A 33 -13.12 -3.30 11.30
C THR A 33 -14.62 -3.32 11.59
N GLU A 34 -15.24 -4.48 11.42
CA GLU A 34 -16.66 -4.71 11.63
C GLU A 34 -16.85 -5.51 12.91
N GLU A 35 -17.61 -4.99 13.85
CA GLU A 35 -17.96 -5.70 15.08
C GLU A 35 -18.98 -6.79 14.76
N ARG A 36 -18.64 -8.04 15.08
CA ARG A 36 -19.49 -9.22 14.93
C ARG A 36 -19.83 -9.73 16.32
N ASN A 37 -21.10 -10.01 16.58
CA ASN A 37 -21.58 -10.57 17.85
C ASN A 37 -21.31 -9.67 19.07
N LYS A 38 -22.38 -9.05 19.57
CA LYS A 38 -22.38 -8.34 20.86
C LYS A 38 -23.16 -9.16 21.86
N ILE A 39 -22.60 -9.42 23.03
CA ILE A 39 -23.32 -10.01 24.17
C ILE A 39 -23.21 -9.00 25.31
N ALA A 40 -24.36 -8.62 25.88
CA ALA A 40 -24.45 -7.64 26.96
C ALA A 40 -23.70 -6.30 26.69
N GLY A 41 -23.70 -5.84 25.44
CA GLY A 41 -23.01 -4.60 25.04
C GLY A 41 -21.51 -4.74 24.77
N THR A 42 -20.90 -5.88 25.09
CA THR A 42 -19.48 -6.16 24.80
C THR A 42 -19.33 -6.86 23.46
N VAL A 43 -18.37 -6.38 22.66
CA VAL A 43 -18.02 -6.95 21.35
C VAL A 43 -17.16 -8.18 21.56
N ILE A 44 -17.63 -9.34 21.11
CA ILE A 44 -16.93 -10.61 21.32
C ILE A 44 -16.14 -11.02 20.07
N ARG A 45 -16.51 -10.53 18.89
CA ARG A 45 -15.77 -10.81 17.67
C ARG A 45 -15.62 -9.55 16.83
N LYS A 46 -14.45 -9.38 16.23
CA LYS A 46 -14.22 -8.34 15.23
C LYS A 46 -13.84 -9.03 13.93
N ARG A 47 -14.32 -8.49 12.82
CA ARG A 47 -13.95 -8.90 11.48
C ARG A 47 -13.18 -7.76 10.84
N GLU A 48 -11.92 -8.02 10.50
CA GLU A 48 -11.09 -7.05 9.80
C GLU A 48 -11.26 -7.23 8.28
N HIS A 49 -11.34 -6.12 7.57
CA HIS A 49 -11.47 -6.07 6.12
C HIS A 49 -10.19 -5.48 5.53
N TYR A 50 -9.72 -6.08 4.44
CA TYR A 50 -8.46 -5.75 3.81
C TYR A 50 -8.62 -5.63 2.29
N CYS A 51 -7.89 -4.70 1.71
CA CYS A 51 -7.63 -4.64 0.27
C CYS A 51 -6.23 -5.19 0.03
N CYS A 52 -6.11 -6.20 -0.82
CA CYS A 52 -4.86 -6.93 -1.05
C CYS A 52 -4.38 -6.76 -2.48
N PHE A 53 -3.07 -6.66 -2.65
CA PHE A 53 -2.40 -6.47 -3.92
C PHE A 53 -1.56 -7.70 -4.28
N ASP A 54 -1.22 -7.85 -5.55
CA ASP A 54 -0.36 -8.95 -6.01
C ASP A 54 1.13 -8.68 -5.74
N GLN A 55 1.53 -7.41 -5.72
CA GLN A 55 2.90 -6.97 -5.48
C GLN A 55 2.96 -5.87 -4.41
N VAL A 56 4.06 -5.84 -3.64
CA VAL A 56 4.30 -4.81 -2.62
C VAL A 56 4.44 -3.42 -3.27
N SER A 57 5.07 -3.33 -4.44
CA SER A 57 5.20 -2.09 -5.21
C SER A 57 3.84 -1.51 -5.58
N THR A 58 2.93 -2.34 -6.12
CA THR A 58 1.56 -1.94 -6.46
C THR A 58 0.79 -1.44 -5.24
N LYS A 59 0.95 -2.10 -4.09
CA LYS A 59 0.36 -1.63 -2.83
C LYS A 59 0.85 -0.23 -2.48
N ILE A 60 2.18 -0.03 -2.45
CA ILE A 60 2.78 1.26 -2.06
C ILE A 60 2.37 2.37 -3.02
N MET A 61 2.37 2.09 -4.34
CA MET A 61 1.88 3.03 -5.35
C MET A 61 0.42 3.38 -5.12
N ALA A 62 -0.46 2.39 -4.95
CA ALA A 62 -1.88 2.61 -4.72
C ALA A 62 -2.11 3.47 -3.46
N GLU A 63 -1.42 3.17 -2.36
CA GLU A 63 -1.48 3.96 -1.13
C GLU A 63 -1.01 5.40 -1.34
N GLY A 64 0.14 5.61 -1.99
CA GLY A 64 0.68 6.95 -2.21
C GLY A 64 -0.13 7.79 -3.20
N SER A 65 -0.60 7.19 -4.29
CA SER A 65 -1.46 7.83 -5.30
C SER A 65 -2.81 8.23 -4.71
N MET A 66 -3.41 7.38 -3.86
CA MET A 66 -4.70 7.70 -3.24
C MET A 66 -4.62 8.92 -2.33
N VAL A 67 -3.52 9.12 -1.60
CA VAL A 67 -3.34 10.31 -0.76
C VAL A 67 -3.31 11.57 -1.62
N GLN A 68 -2.60 11.55 -2.75
CA GLN A 68 -2.55 12.69 -3.69
C GLN A 68 -3.93 13.03 -4.26
N LEU A 69 -4.70 12.00 -4.61
CA LEU A 69 -6.02 12.14 -5.20
C LEU A 69 -7.11 12.43 -4.16
N GLY A 70 -6.78 12.48 -2.86
CA GLY A 70 -7.75 12.60 -1.78
C GLY A 70 -8.72 11.42 -1.69
N LYS A 71 -8.37 10.27 -2.27
CA LYS A 71 -9.18 9.05 -2.30
C LYS A 71 -8.76 8.11 -1.18
N LYS A 72 -9.66 7.18 -0.82
CA LYS A 72 -9.39 6.17 0.20
C LYS A 72 -9.98 4.83 -0.24
N MET A 73 -9.25 3.75 0.03
CA MET A 73 -9.79 2.41 -0.10
C MET A 73 -10.88 2.21 0.95
N THR A 74 -11.98 1.60 0.54
CA THR A 74 -13.04 1.16 1.45
C THR A 74 -13.22 -0.34 1.35
N LYS A 75 -14.01 -0.92 2.25
CA LYS A 75 -14.38 -2.34 2.20
C LYS A 75 -15.10 -2.68 0.89
N GLU A 76 -15.84 -1.73 0.33
CA GLU A 76 -16.64 -1.88 -0.89
C GLU A 76 -15.85 -1.54 -2.16
N ASN A 77 -14.78 -0.74 -2.04
CA ASN A 77 -13.96 -0.33 -3.17
C ASN A 77 -12.46 -0.28 -2.81
N CYS A 78 -11.74 -1.32 -3.23
CA CYS A 78 -10.30 -1.45 -3.02
C CYS A 78 -9.43 -0.71 -4.05
N ALA A 79 -10.01 -0.27 -5.17
CA ALA A 79 -9.28 0.38 -6.25
C ALA A 79 -10.05 1.61 -6.77
N PRO A 80 -10.20 2.67 -5.97
CA PRO A 80 -10.89 3.90 -6.38
C PRO A 80 -10.10 4.78 -7.38
N ILE A 81 -9.07 4.23 -8.04
CA ILE A 81 -8.20 4.92 -9.00
C ILE A 81 -8.64 4.52 -10.42
N THR A 82 -8.99 5.49 -11.24
CA THR A 82 -9.26 5.32 -12.67
C THR A 82 -8.01 5.63 -13.50
N VAL A 83 -8.05 5.33 -14.81
CA VAL A 83 -6.98 5.71 -15.74
C VAL A 83 -6.77 7.24 -15.75
N ASP A 84 -7.86 8.02 -15.73
CA ASP A 84 -7.78 9.49 -15.68
C ASP A 84 -7.10 10.00 -14.41
N ASP A 85 -7.28 9.30 -13.29
CA ASP A 85 -6.61 9.67 -12.05
C ASP A 85 -5.09 9.49 -12.13
N LEU A 86 -4.61 8.47 -12.87
CA LEU A 86 -3.17 8.21 -13.02
C LEU A 86 -2.45 9.39 -13.67
N THR A 87 -3.09 10.10 -14.60
CA THR A 87 -2.53 11.30 -15.23
C THR A 87 -2.36 12.48 -14.26
N LYS A 88 -3.04 12.42 -13.10
CA LYS A 88 -2.99 13.46 -12.07
C LYS A 88 -2.04 13.12 -10.94
N VAL A 89 -1.47 11.91 -10.91
CA VAL A 89 -0.54 11.49 -9.87
C VAL A 89 0.86 11.96 -10.21
N SER A 90 1.51 12.59 -9.25
CA SER A 90 2.94 12.91 -9.30
C SER A 90 3.75 11.83 -8.59
N PHE A 91 4.91 11.52 -9.14
CA PHE A 91 5.85 10.58 -8.53
C PHE A 91 7.05 11.26 -7.88
N ARG A 92 7.03 12.59 -7.76
CA ARG A 92 8.04 13.32 -6.98
C ARG A 92 7.77 13.15 -5.49
N ALA A 93 8.78 12.81 -4.70
CA ALA A 93 8.67 12.81 -3.24
C ALA A 93 8.29 14.21 -2.70
N CYS A 94 7.40 14.25 -1.72
CA CYS A 94 7.09 15.49 -1.00
C CYS A 94 8.31 16.00 -0.22
N GLN A 95 8.53 17.31 -0.27
CA GLN A 95 9.45 18.03 0.62
C GLN A 95 8.87 18.14 2.04
N ALA A 96 9.71 18.50 3.02
CA ALA A 96 9.38 18.48 4.45
C ALA A 96 8.12 19.31 4.84
N ASN A 97 7.72 20.28 4.03
CA ASN A 97 6.57 21.16 4.26
C ASN A 97 5.45 20.99 3.22
N GLU A 98 5.54 19.98 2.35
CA GLU A 98 4.54 19.73 1.32
C GLU A 98 3.51 18.70 1.81
N ASP A 99 2.24 19.07 1.69
CA ASP A 99 1.12 18.15 1.84
C ASP A 99 0.87 17.41 0.51
N PRO A 100 0.83 16.06 0.51
CA PRO A 100 0.63 15.26 -0.71
C PRO A 100 -0.65 15.58 -1.48
N ALA A 101 -1.76 15.87 -0.78
CA ALA A 101 -3.06 16.14 -1.39
C ALA A 101 -3.14 17.57 -1.95
N LYS A 102 -2.40 18.52 -1.36
CA LYS A 102 -2.40 19.92 -1.82
C LYS A 102 -1.35 20.21 -2.89
N ASN A 103 -0.18 19.59 -2.78
CA ASN A 103 0.98 19.91 -3.61
C ASN A 103 1.26 18.86 -4.69
N ASN A 104 0.37 17.87 -4.81
CA ASN A 104 0.47 16.78 -5.77
C ASN A 104 1.87 16.16 -5.78
N CYS A 105 2.24 15.56 -4.65
CA CYS A 105 3.52 14.93 -4.43
C CYS A 105 3.34 13.60 -3.71
N PHE A 106 4.23 12.66 -3.95
CA PHE A 106 4.18 11.34 -3.35
C PHE A 106 4.61 11.41 -1.87
N PRO A 107 3.82 10.84 -0.92
CA PRO A 107 4.17 10.90 0.50
C PRO A 107 5.58 10.39 0.76
N THR A 108 6.42 11.16 1.44
CA THR A 108 7.86 10.87 1.59
C THR A 108 8.13 9.47 2.14
N GLN A 109 7.34 9.04 3.13
CA GLN A 109 7.47 7.69 3.71
C GLN A 109 7.14 6.59 2.68
N LYS A 110 6.07 6.78 1.89
CA LYS A 110 5.68 5.82 0.85
C LYS A 110 6.67 5.82 -0.31
N PHE A 111 7.20 6.98 -0.66
CA PHE A 111 8.25 7.08 -1.67
C PHE A 111 9.47 6.29 -1.23
N LYS A 112 9.91 6.45 0.03
CA LYS A 112 10.99 5.67 0.61
C LYS A 112 10.70 4.16 0.61
N GLU A 113 9.50 3.74 1.03
CA GLU A 113 9.11 2.33 0.98
C GLU A 113 9.18 1.77 -0.46
N LEU A 114 8.71 2.54 -1.43
CA LEU A 114 8.75 2.17 -2.84
C LEU A 114 10.20 2.00 -3.31
N THR A 115 11.03 2.99 -3.00
CA THR A 115 12.46 2.99 -3.26
C THR A 115 13.17 1.80 -2.62
N ASP A 116 12.94 1.53 -1.34
CA ASP A 116 13.59 0.42 -0.61
C ASP A 116 13.23 -0.94 -1.24
N VAL A 117 11.98 -1.11 -1.67
CA VAL A 117 11.53 -2.32 -2.37
C VAL A 117 12.29 -2.52 -3.67
N PHE A 118 12.46 -1.44 -4.46
CA PHE A 118 13.16 -1.54 -5.74
C PHE A 118 14.67 -1.69 -5.59
N VAL A 119 15.29 -0.97 -4.67
CA VAL A 119 16.73 -1.08 -4.36
C VAL A 119 17.07 -2.45 -3.78
N SER A 120 16.18 -3.04 -2.97
CA SER A 120 16.37 -4.42 -2.49
C SER A 120 16.37 -5.47 -3.63
N GLY A 121 15.88 -5.09 -4.82
CA GLY A 121 15.90 -5.91 -6.03
C GLY A 121 16.89 -5.48 -7.12
N SER A 122 17.62 -4.35 -6.97
CA SER A 122 18.49 -3.80 -8.03
C SER A 122 19.75 -3.10 -7.49
N SER A 123 20.90 -3.33 -8.14
CA SER A 123 22.23 -2.85 -7.71
C SER A 123 22.60 -1.46 -8.27
N ILE A 124 21.62 -0.60 -8.56
CA ILE A 124 21.81 0.68 -9.28
C ILE A 124 21.29 1.84 -8.42
N GLY A 125 21.84 3.04 -8.65
CA GLY A 125 21.51 4.29 -7.96
C GLY A 125 20.00 4.51 -7.75
N VAL A 126 19.68 4.93 -6.52
CA VAL A 126 18.37 4.83 -5.87
C VAL A 126 17.27 5.69 -6.51
N GLN A 127 17.63 6.82 -7.12
CA GLN A 127 16.67 7.78 -7.69
C GLN A 127 16.38 7.45 -9.16
N ASP A 128 17.41 7.21 -9.97
CA ASP A 128 17.30 6.88 -11.39
C ASP A 128 16.55 5.56 -11.63
N ALA A 129 16.70 4.58 -10.74
CA ALA A 129 16.00 3.30 -10.84
C ALA A 129 14.48 3.43 -10.61
N VAL A 130 14.06 4.32 -9.70
CA VAL A 130 12.65 4.54 -9.40
C VAL A 130 12.00 5.33 -10.53
N GLU A 131 12.66 6.38 -11.02
CA GLU A 131 12.19 7.17 -12.19
C GLU A 131 12.06 6.28 -13.44
N GLY A 132 13.05 5.46 -13.76
CA GLY A 132 13.00 4.56 -14.91
C GLY A 132 11.89 3.49 -14.83
N ILE A 133 11.51 3.05 -13.63
CA ILE A 133 10.39 2.10 -13.44
C ILE A 133 9.04 2.81 -13.54
N ILE A 134 8.93 4.03 -13.00
CA ILE A 134 7.74 4.87 -13.18
C ILE A 134 7.54 5.08 -14.68
N GLU A 135 8.57 5.54 -15.40
CA GLU A 135 8.52 5.69 -16.85
C GLU A 135 8.17 4.39 -17.56
N GLY A 136 8.76 3.24 -17.16
CA GLY A 136 8.43 1.93 -17.72
C GLY A 136 6.98 1.51 -17.47
N MET A 137 6.42 1.77 -16.29
CA MET A 137 5.02 1.45 -15.96
C MET A 137 4.02 2.35 -16.69
N PHE A 138 4.36 3.62 -16.93
CA PHE A 138 3.47 4.57 -17.60
C PHE A 138 3.62 4.57 -19.14
N ASN A 139 4.79 4.24 -19.68
CA ASN A 139 5.01 4.14 -21.13
C ASN A 139 4.55 2.81 -21.74
N LEU A 140 4.14 1.83 -20.94
CA LEU A 140 3.48 0.60 -21.44
C LEU A 140 2.15 0.87 -22.16
N ASN A 141 1.59 2.08 -22.07
CA ASN A 141 0.42 2.51 -22.84
C ASN A 141 0.74 3.08 -24.25
N GLN A 142 2.02 3.19 -24.65
CA GLN A 142 2.41 3.63 -26.00
C GLN A 142 2.97 2.51 -26.89
N ALA A 143 2.99 1.27 -26.40
CA ALA A 143 3.48 0.11 -27.14
C ALA A 143 2.36 -0.90 -27.44
N GLN A 144 1.26 -0.44 -28.05
CA GLN A 144 0.32 -1.27 -28.81
C GLN A 144 -0.24 -0.48 -29.99
#